data_AF-A0A7Y5DA79-F1
#
_entry.id   AF-A0A7Y5DA79-F1
#
_cell.length_a   1.000
_cell.length_b   1.000
_cell.length_c   1.000
_cell.angle_alpha   90.00
_cell.angle_beta   90.00
_cell.angle_gamma   90.00
#
_symmetry.space_group_name_H-M   'P 1'
#
loop_
_entity.id
_entity.type
_entity.pdbx_description
1 polymer ?
#
loop_
_entity_poly.entity_id
_entity_poly.type
_entity_poly.pdbx_seq_one_letter_code
_entity_poly.pdbx_strand_id
1 'polypeptide(L)'
;MKKTVCSYMFQYSMIFILFYLQIIQVCLGQDCITRAADKPSISVRFPDSYVGASSGNQKPASWNISKMKPNLAKAESWVKKILAGFTGAKLAYSNDYFLDPLDFSDSPEDGGASSSYAKQFYKATGIKGFYGSRMRFYAYYCYDNNNKIFTEDESGSFVVVNFNNVFASALCTNVGVFTVNGKPAFEIYEKSRTEGRIDFYDLRAKYDNHPLYTSYAEIVLFRNSDQPVFIPITRKEYLQQMLKDVETYQSKEKDFKNRFYKDQIKNFDEEIKAYKTNDKSYTSEKEAKRRKWFNEDNNPEKLAKDLAKIDADIKAANEIITQYLKKPQEWLSRNFDHFYPFSTYTANGLTQYFNGLDVFTESSEDKTRTQIVSLNPAYFNNKLSNDVPQLITVHLAKGRYPHMLKVADLIKQPAALAPLEAIVNPGKE
;
A
#
# COMPACT_ATOMS: atom_id res chain seq x y z
N MET A 1 -9.52 -4.83 82.83
CA MET A 1 -9.94 -5.30 81.49
C MET A 1 -10.66 -4.28 80.59
N LYS A 2 -11.26 -3.19 81.11
CA LYS A 2 -11.98 -2.20 80.25
C LYS A 2 -11.10 -1.23 79.44
N LYS A 3 -9.84 -0.98 79.82
CA LYS A 3 -8.95 -0.03 79.11
C LYS A 3 -8.29 -0.61 77.85
N THR A 4 -8.10 -1.92 77.78
CA THR A 4 -7.37 -2.57 76.67
C THR A 4 -8.23 -2.68 75.41
N VAL A 5 -9.54 -2.87 75.54
CA VAL A 5 -10.48 -3.00 74.40
C VAL A 5 -10.63 -1.67 73.63
N CYS A 6 -10.51 -0.54 74.33
CA CYS A 6 -10.66 0.79 73.72
C CYS A 6 -9.46 1.18 72.82
N SER A 7 -8.25 0.72 73.16
CA SER A 7 -7.04 0.99 72.36
C SER A 7 -7.02 0.21 71.03
N TYR A 8 -7.49 -1.04 71.03
CA TYR A 8 -7.55 -1.84 69.80
C TYR A 8 -8.59 -1.32 68.81
N MET A 9 -9.76 -0.88 69.29
CA MET A 9 -10.77 -0.28 68.41
C MET A 9 -10.27 1.00 67.73
N PHE A 10 -9.54 1.86 68.45
CA PHE A 10 -8.97 3.07 67.87
C PHE A 10 -7.91 2.77 66.80
N GLN A 11 -7.10 1.74 67.02
CA GLN A 11 -6.03 1.34 66.11
C GLN A 11 -6.59 0.72 64.82
N TYR A 12 -7.62 -0.12 64.91
CA TYR A 12 -8.30 -0.65 63.72
C TYR A 12 -9.06 0.44 62.95
N SER A 13 -9.72 1.37 63.63
CA SER A 13 -10.38 2.51 62.97
C SER A 13 -9.39 3.40 62.22
N MET A 14 -8.20 3.65 62.80
CA MET A 14 -7.17 4.46 62.13
C MET A 14 -6.57 3.75 60.91
N ILE A 15 -6.34 2.43 60.99
CA ILE A 15 -5.88 1.63 59.84
C ILE A 15 -6.95 1.63 58.74
N PHE A 16 -8.23 1.49 59.09
CA PHE A 16 -9.33 1.56 58.12
C PHE A 16 -9.43 2.94 57.45
N ILE A 17 -9.28 4.04 58.22
CA ILE A 17 -9.29 5.41 57.69
C ILE A 17 -8.09 5.63 56.75
N LEU A 18 -6.89 5.18 57.11
CA LEU A 18 -5.71 5.28 56.24
C LEU A 18 -5.86 4.45 54.97
N PHE A 19 -6.43 3.25 55.06
CA PHE A 19 -6.72 2.42 53.89
C PHE A 19 -7.77 3.05 52.98
N TYR A 20 -8.85 3.61 53.55
CA TYR A 20 -9.87 4.35 52.80
C TYR A 20 -9.31 5.62 52.17
N LEU A 21 -8.45 6.36 52.86
CA LEU A 21 -7.79 7.56 52.33
C LEU A 21 -6.83 7.21 51.18
N GLN A 22 -6.11 6.08 51.26
CA GLN A 22 -5.29 5.59 50.15
C GLN A 22 -6.16 5.18 48.95
N ILE A 23 -7.28 4.47 49.15
CA ILE A 23 -8.23 4.15 48.08
C ILE A 23 -8.81 5.43 47.47
N ILE A 24 -9.18 6.42 48.28
CA ILE A 24 -9.70 7.71 47.83
C ILE A 24 -8.63 8.51 47.08
N GLN A 25 -7.37 8.52 47.53
CA GLN A 25 -6.26 9.15 46.80
C GLN A 25 -5.99 8.50 45.45
N VAL A 26 -6.06 7.17 45.36
CA VAL A 26 -5.90 6.44 44.10
C VAL A 26 -7.08 6.73 43.16
N CYS A 27 -8.30 6.79 43.69
CA CYS A 27 -9.50 7.12 42.91
C CYS A 27 -9.56 8.59 42.47
N LEU A 28 -9.04 9.54 43.26
CA LEU A 28 -9.06 10.97 42.96
C LEU A 28 -7.81 11.47 42.21
N GLY A 29 -6.74 10.68 42.17
CA GLY A 29 -5.44 11.06 41.60
C GLY A 29 -5.16 10.59 40.16
N GLN A 30 -5.97 9.70 39.59
CA GLN A 30 -5.81 9.35 38.18
C GLN A 30 -6.45 10.43 37.30
N ASP A 31 -5.59 11.26 36.70
CA ASP A 31 -5.93 12.14 35.58
C ASP A 31 -6.78 11.36 34.54
N CYS A 32 -7.80 12.01 33.98
CA CYS A 32 -8.68 11.47 32.94
C CYS A 32 -7.89 10.73 31.84
N ILE A 33 -6.71 11.23 31.48
CA ILE A 33 -5.80 10.59 30.50
C ILE A 33 -5.41 9.18 30.94
N THR A 34 -5.05 8.98 32.21
CA THR A 34 -4.71 7.67 32.77
C THR A 34 -5.93 6.75 32.76
N ARG A 35 -7.09 7.27 33.16
CA ARG A 35 -8.35 6.50 33.13
C ARG A 35 -8.74 6.09 31.71
N ALA A 36 -8.50 6.94 30.71
CA ALA A 36 -8.74 6.62 29.30
C ALA A 36 -7.80 5.50 28.82
N ALA A 37 -6.51 5.56 29.16
CA ALA A 37 -5.51 4.55 28.82
C ALA A 37 -5.77 3.19 29.49
N ASP A 38 -6.28 3.20 30.73
CA ASP A 38 -6.56 1.99 31.52
C ASP A 38 -7.98 1.44 31.28
N LYS A 39 -8.84 2.18 30.58
CA LYS A 39 -10.22 1.76 30.33
C LYS A 39 -10.23 0.43 29.55
N PRO A 40 -10.88 -0.62 30.09
CA PRO A 40 -10.94 -1.92 29.42
C PRO A 40 -11.55 -1.83 28.03
N SER A 41 -10.96 -2.57 27.10
CA SER A 41 -11.48 -2.67 25.75
C SER A 41 -12.79 -3.45 25.69
N ILE A 42 -13.82 -2.84 25.10
CA ILE A 42 -15.05 -3.54 24.72
C ILE A 42 -14.93 -3.96 23.25
N SER A 43 -15.09 -5.25 22.97
CA SER A 43 -15.10 -5.80 21.61
C SER A 43 -16.52 -5.87 21.06
N VAL A 44 -16.75 -5.25 19.90
CA VAL A 44 -18.06 -5.21 19.22
C VAL A 44 -17.96 -5.84 17.82
N ARG A 45 -18.97 -6.62 17.41
CA ARG A 45 -19.09 -7.11 16.02
C ARG A 45 -19.66 -6.01 15.14
N PHE A 46 -18.97 -5.68 14.06
CA PHE A 46 -19.53 -4.88 12.97
C PHE A 46 -20.04 -5.78 11.83
N PRO A 47 -20.97 -5.30 10.98
CA PRO A 47 -21.38 -6.02 9.80
C PRO A 47 -20.19 -6.39 8.89
N ASP A 48 -20.32 -7.52 8.20
CA ASP A 48 -19.37 -7.92 7.16
C ASP A 48 -19.42 -6.93 5.99
N SER A 49 -18.26 -6.64 5.42
CA SER A 49 -18.14 -5.83 4.21
C SER A 49 -18.01 -6.74 2.98
N TYR A 50 -18.85 -6.50 1.98
CA TYR A 50 -18.82 -7.19 0.69
C TYR A 50 -18.58 -6.14 -0.40
N VAL A 51 -17.41 -6.16 -1.04
CA VAL A 51 -17.03 -5.19 -2.08
C VAL A 51 -17.10 -5.85 -3.46
N GLY A 52 -17.71 -5.17 -4.43
CA GLY A 52 -17.85 -5.64 -5.80
C GLY A 52 -19.27 -6.07 -6.21
N ALA A 53 -20.22 -6.12 -5.27
CA ALA A 53 -21.63 -6.16 -5.61
C ALA A 53 -22.15 -4.73 -5.80
N SER A 54 -22.79 -4.44 -6.93
CA SER A 54 -23.36 -3.14 -7.32
C SER A 54 -24.44 -2.58 -6.37
N SER A 55 -24.65 -3.20 -5.22
CA SER A 55 -25.36 -2.65 -4.06
C SER A 55 -24.84 -3.38 -2.82
N GLY A 56 -24.46 -2.64 -1.78
CA GLY A 56 -23.69 -3.10 -0.61
C GLY A 56 -24.33 -4.17 0.30
N ASN A 57 -25.22 -5.02 -0.20
CA ASN A 57 -25.85 -6.13 0.50
C ASN A 57 -26.00 -7.42 -0.34
N GLN A 58 -25.61 -7.44 -1.62
CA GLN A 58 -25.75 -8.65 -2.42
C GLN A 58 -24.47 -9.50 -2.38
N LYS A 59 -24.56 -10.72 -1.87
CA LYS A 59 -23.54 -11.75 -2.07
C LYS A 59 -23.72 -12.30 -3.49
N PRO A 60 -22.73 -12.23 -4.38
CA PRO A 60 -22.79 -12.94 -5.65
C PRO A 60 -23.02 -14.43 -5.41
N ALA A 61 -23.91 -15.04 -6.19
CA ALA A 61 -24.28 -16.46 -6.04
C ALA A 61 -23.07 -17.43 -6.19
N SER A 62 -21.95 -16.94 -6.72
CA SER A 62 -20.70 -17.68 -6.93
C SER A 62 -19.77 -17.72 -5.71
N TRP A 63 -20.01 -16.93 -4.65
CA TRP A 63 -19.09 -16.84 -3.52
C TRP A 63 -19.31 -17.94 -2.51
N ASN A 64 -18.35 -18.86 -2.38
CA ASN A 64 -18.39 -19.92 -1.37
C ASN A 64 -17.91 -19.44 0.02
N ILE A 65 -18.62 -18.47 0.60
CA ILE A 65 -18.28 -17.85 1.89
C ILE A 65 -18.22 -18.89 3.01
N SER A 66 -19.03 -19.95 2.96
CA SER A 66 -19.03 -20.99 4.00
C SER A 66 -17.68 -21.69 4.14
N LYS A 67 -16.91 -21.82 3.05
CA LYS A 67 -15.54 -22.37 3.08
C LYS A 67 -14.48 -21.38 3.58
N MET A 68 -14.72 -20.08 3.49
CA MET A 68 -13.81 -19.04 3.98
C MET A 68 -13.96 -18.78 5.48
N LYS A 69 -15.19 -18.95 6.00
CA LYS A 69 -15.53 -18.71 7.41
C LYS A 69 -14.62 -19.41 8.43
N PRO A 70 -14.21 -20.68 8.26
CA PRO A 70 -13.28 -21.32 9.19
C PRO A 70 -11.94 -20.59 9.33
N ASN A 71 -11.35 -20.14 8.20
CA ASN A 71 -10.09 -19.40 8.21
C ASN A 71 -10.25 -18.02 8.85
N LEU A 72 -11.35 -17.33 8.55
CA LEU A 72 -11.70 -16.07 9.19
C LEU A 72 -11.92 -16.21 10.69
N ALA A 73 -12.57 -17.28 11.15
CA ALA A 73 -12.77 -17.56 12.56
C ALA A 73 -11.46 -17.83 13.29
N LYS A 74 -10.51 -18.53 12.66
CA LYS A 74 -9.15 -18.72 13.19
C LYS A 74 -8.41 -17.38 13.32
N ALA A 75 -8.45 -16.54 12.28
CA ALA A 75 -7.85 -15.20 12.32
C ALA A 75 -8.49 -14.30 13.38
N GLU A 76 -9.82 -14.30 13.47
CA GLU A 76 -10.56 -13.53 14.47
C GLU A 76 -10.22 -13.98 15.90
N SER A 77 -10.21 -15.30 16.14
CA SER A 77 -9.84 -15.89 17.42
C SER A 77 -8.41 -15.52 17.82
N TRP A 78 -7.48 -15.57 16.86
CA TRP A 78 -6.10 -15.16 17.05
C TRP A 78 -5.99 -13.68 17.46
N VAL A 79 -6.62 -12.76 16.72
CA VAL A 79 -6.59 -11.32 17.08
C VAL A 79 -7.19 -11.11 18.47
N LYS A 80 -8.35 -11.71 18.76
CA LYS A 80 -9.01 -11.58 20.08
C LYS A 80 -8.14 -12.11 21.22
N LYS A 81 -7.42 -13.22 21.01
CA LYS A 81 -6.52 -13.80 22.01
C LYS A 81 -5.31 -12.90 22.25
N ILE A 82 -4.69 -12.35 21.20
CA ILE A 82 -3.58 -11.40 21.34
C ILE A 82 -4.02 -10.13 22.07
N LEU A 83 -5.25 -9.66 21.82
CA LEU A 83 -5.82 -8.48 22.45
C LEU A 83 -6.57 -8.78 23.76
N ALA A 84 -6.37 -9.97 24.36
CA ALA A 84 -6.98 -10.29 25.64
C ALA A 84 -6.45 -9.35 26.73
N GLY A 85 -7.36 -8.68 27.46
CA GLY A 85 -6.98 -7.70 28.47
C GLY A 85 -6.45 -6.37 27.90
N PHE A 86 -6.63 -6.11 26.61
CA PHE A 86 -6.26 -4.81 26.02
C PHE A 86 -7.07 -3.67 26.66
N THR A 87 -6.44 -2.50 26.76
CA THR A 87 -7.03 -1.28 27.33
C THR A 87 -6.76 -0.08 26.43
N GLY A 88 -7.47 1.02 26.65
CA GLY A 88 -7.19 2.29 25.96
C GLY A 88 -7.88 2.46 24.62
N ALA A 89 -8.61 1.44 24.14
CA ALA A 89 -9.39 1.53 22.91
C ALA A 89 -10.64 0.65 22.95
N LYS A 90 -11.73 1.10 22.32
CA LYS A 90 -12.83 0.23 21.92
C LYS A 90 -12.41 -0.58 20.70
N LEU A 91 -12.72 -1.87 20.69
CA LEU A 91 -12.36 -2.78 19.59
C LEU A 91 -13.61 -3.08 18.77
N ALA A 92 -13.49 -3.06 17.44
CA ALA A 92 -14.57 -3.54 16.57
C ALA A 92 -14.05 -4.44 15.46
N TYR A 93 -14.70 -5.58 15.26
CA TYR A 93 -14.27 -6.56 14.28
C TYR A 93 -15.28 -6.74 13.14
N SER A 94 -14.81 -6.74 11.89
CA SER A 94 -15.56 -7.04 10.66
C SER A 94 -14.81 -8.06 9.82
N ASN A 95 -15.50 -8.83 8.98
CA ASN A 95 -14.85 -9.57 7.89
C ASN A 95 -15.07 -8.80 6.59
N ASP A 96 -14.05 -8.78 5.75
CA ASP A 96 -14.09 -8.09 4.48
C ASP A 96 -13.91 -9.11 3.34
N TYR A 97 -14.78 -9.05 2.34
CA TYR A 97 -14.77 -9.93 1.17
C TYR A 97 -14.64 -9.09 -0.10
N PHE A 98 -13.58 -9.35 -0.86
CA PHE A 98 -13.24 -8.69 -2.12
C PHE A 98 -13.06 -9.77 -3.19
N LEU A 99 -14.11 -10.55 -3.45
CA LEU A 99 -14.01 -11.85 -4.14
C LEU A 99 -14.37 -11.81 -5.61
N ASP A 100 -14.75 -10.65 -6.14
CA ASP A 100 -15.05 -10.51 -7.56
C ASP A 100 -14.51 -9.19 -8.09
N PRO A 101 -13.88 -9.24 -9.25
CA PRO A 101 -13.88 -8.13 -10.16
C PRO A 101 -14.87 -8.41 -11.27
N LEU A 102 -16.01 -7.73 -11.21
CA LEU A 102 -16.80 -7.53 -12.41
C LEU A 102 -15.86 -6.91 -13.45
N ASP A 103 -15.52 -7.74 -14.43
CA ASP A 103 -14.71 -7.46 -15.62
C ASP A 103 -13.56 -6.45 -15.45
N PHE A 104 -12.38 -6.93 -15.05
CA PHE A 104 -11.17 -6.10 -15.03
C PHE A 104 -10.71 -5.65 -16.43
N SER A 105 -11.29 -6.15 -17.52
CA SER A 105 -10.88 -5.82 -18.87
C SER A 105 -11.25 -4.39 -19.28
N ASP A 106 -12.35 -3.84 -18.74
CA ASP A 106 -12.89 -2.52 -19.12
C ASP A 106 -12.73 -1.43 -18.03
N SER A 107 -12.16 -1.77 -16.87
CA SER A 107 -11.97 -0.79 -15.80
C SER A 107 -10.78 0.13 -16.11
N PRO A 108 -10.91 1.47 -16.03
CA PRO A 108 -9.79 2.40 -16.13
C PRO A 108 -8.67 2.05 -15.14
N GLU A 109 -7.43 2.43 -15.43
CA GLU A 109 -6.30 2.22 -14.50
C GLU A 109 -6.52 2.89 -13.14
N ASP A 110 -7.40 3.89 -13.07
CA ASP A 110 -7.63 4.76 -11.91
C ASP A 110 -8.87 4.39 -11.06
N GLY A 111 -9.39 3.16 -11.17
CA GLY A 111 -10.44 2.67 -10.27
C GLY A 111 -10.00 2.79 -8.79
N GLY A 112 -10.89 3.25 -7.91
CA GLY A 112 -10.57 3.61 -6.51
C GLY A 112 -9.71 2.59 -5.73
N ALA A 113 -8.99 3.07 -4.72
CA ALA A 113 -7.87 2.37 -4.06
C ALA A 113 -8.10 0.92 -3.58
N SER A 114 -9.33 0.48 -3.36
CA SER A 114 -9.63 -0.92 -3.01
C SER A 114 -9.85 -1.84 -4.21
N SER A 115 -10.38 -1.32 -5.33
CA SER A 115 -10.47 -2.08 -6.58
C SER A 115 -9.11 -2.21 -7.27
N SER A 116 -8.20 -1.25 -7.05
CA SER A 116 -6.82 -1.33 -7.55
C SER A 116 -6.04 -2.50 -6.97
N TYR A 117 -6.09 -2.77 -5.65
CA TYR A 117 -5.32 -3.88 -5.04
C TYR A 117 -5.74 -5.27 -5.56
N ALA A 118 -7.04 -5.52 -5.69
CA ALA A 118 -7.54 -6.77 -6.25
C ALA A 118 -7.16 -6.91 -7.73
N LYS A 119 -7.21 -5.81 -8.49
CA LYS A 119 -6.82 -5.75 -9.92
C LYS A 119 -5.35 -6.05 -10.11
N GLN A 120 -4.48 -5.41 -9.33
CA GLN A 120 -3.05 -5.65 -9.41
C GLN A 120 -2.68 -7.06 -9.00
N PHE A 121 -3.28 -7.59 -7.94
CA PHE A 121 -3.04 -8.97 -7.54
C PHE A 121 -3.49 -9.96 -8.61
N TYR A 122 -4.64 -9.74 -9.24
CA TYR A 122 -5.11 -10.55 -10.37
C TYR A 122 -4.18 -10.45 -11.59
N LYS A 123 -3.75 -9.24 -11.98
CA LYS A 123 -2.77 -9.06 -13.06
C LYS A 123 -1.46 -9.81 -12.78
N ALA A 124 -1.05 -9.89 -11.52
CA ALA A 124 0.19 -10.51 -11.11
C ALA A 124 0.10 -12.04 -10.93
N THR A 125 -1.08 -12.60 -10.59
CA THR A 125 -1.23 -14.02 -10.22
C THR A 125 -2.30 -14.80 -10.98
N GLY A 126 -3.26 -14.11 -11.59
CA GLY A 126 -4.51 -14.69 -12.10
C GLY A 126 -5.52 -15.10 -11.02
N ILE A 127 -5.24 -14.88 -9.72
CA ILE A 127 -6.15 -15.20 -8.61
C ILE A 127 -7.18 -14.07 -8.47
N LYS A 128 -8.46 -14.45 -8.40
CA LYS A 128 -9.58 -13.50 -8.38
C LYS A 128 -9.93 -13.11 -6.96
N GLY A 129 -9.48 -11.94 -6.51
CA GLY A 129 -9.94 -11.38 -5.26
C GLY A 129 -9.34 -12.03 -4.00
N PHE A 130 -9.83 -11.60 -2.85
CA PHE A 130 -9.31 -11.94 -1.53
C PHE A 130 -10.36 -11.76 -0.44
N TYR A 131 -10.05 -12.24 0.76
CA TYR A 131 -10.88 -12.03 1.94
C TYR A 131 -10.00 -11.80 3.16
N GLY A 132 -10.56 -11.19 4.20
CA GLY A 132 -9.79 -10.90 5.40
C GLY A 132 -10.65 -10.62 6.63
N SER A 133 -9.99 -10.63 7.78
CA SER A 133 -10.57 -10.22 9.06
C SER A 133 -9.91 -8.92 9.50
N ARG A 134 -10.72 -7.94 9.91
CA ARG A 134 -10.27 -6.62 10.32
C ARG A 134 -10.71 -6.34 11.76
N MET A 135 -9.76 -5.96 12.60
CA MET A 135 -10.00 -5.39 13.92
C MET A 135 -9.64 -3.91 13.90
N ARG A 136 -10.62 -3.04 14.16
CA ARG A 136 -10.46 -1.58 14.30
C ARG A 136 -10.36 -1.21 15.78
N PHE A 137 -9.55 -0.20 16.07
CA PHE A 137 -9.30 0.34 17.40
C PHE A 137 -9.76 1.79 17.41
N TYR A 138 -10.72 2.11 18.28
CA TYR A 138 -11.19 3.47 18.49
C TYR A 138 -10.63 3.93 19.83
N ALA A 139 -9.65 4.83 19.80
CA ALA A 139 -8.95 5.25 21.01
C ALA A 139 -9.92 5.90 22.01
N TYR A 140 -9.71 5.61 23.28
CA TYR A 140 -10.32 6.38 24.35
C TYR A 140 -9.45 7.62 24.64
N TYR A 141 -10.06 8.79 24.76
CA TYR A 141 -9.33 10.03 25.02
C TYR A 141 -10.16 11.00 25.85
N CYS A 142 -9.52 12.05 26.37
CA CYS A 142 -10.16 13.14 27.11
C CYS A 142 -9.79 14.47 26.43
N TYR A 143 -10.78 15.32 26.13
CA TYR A 143 -10.52 16.67 25.58
C TYR A 143 -10.07 17.65 26.68
N ASP A 144 -10.57 17.48 27.91
CA ASP A 144 -10.31 18.38 29.03
C ASP A 144 -10.25 17.58 30.35
N ASN A 145 -9.76 18.21 31.44
CA ASN A 145 -9.79 17.68 32.81
C ASN A 145 -11.21 17.46 33.39
N ASN A 146 -12.24 17.50 32.54
CA ASN A 146 -13.65 17.32 32.85
C ASN A 146 -14.03 15.84 33.17
N ASN A 147 -13.04 14.98 33.43
CA ASN A 147 -13.20 13.57 33.83
C ASN A 147 -14.07 12.70 32.89
N LYS A 148 -14.34 13.16 31.67
CA LYS A 148 -15.18 12.47 30.69
C LYS A 148 -14.30 11.81 29.63
N ILE A 149 -14.43 10.49 29.51
CA ILE A 149 -13.74 9.68 28.51
C ILE A 149 -14.60 9.63 27.25
N PHE A 150 -14.06 10.13 26.15
CA PHE A 150 -14.62 10.06 24.80
C PHE A 150 -14.02 8.86 24.05
N THR A 151 -14.62 8.51 22.92
CA THR A 151 -14.14 7.49 22.00
C THR A 151 -13.99 8.14 20.63
N GLU A 152 -12.91 7.85 19.92
CA GLU A 152 -12.68 8.39 18.58
C GLU A 152 -13.82 7.98 17.63
N ASP A 153 -14.43 8.97 16.97
CA ASP A 153 -15.60 8.75 16.13
C ASP A 153 -15.22 8.22 14.74
N GLU A 154 -14.12 8.68 14.15
CA GLU A 154 -13.69 8.21 12.82
C GLU A 154 -12.18 8.11 12.66
N SER A 155 -11.77 7.04 11.97
CA SER A 155 -10.39 6.75 11.53
C SER A 155 -9.52 5.92 12.49
N GLY A 156 -10.13 5.00 13.23
CA GLY A 156 -9.40 4.04 14.07
C GLY A 156 -8.24 3.31 13.36
N SER A 157 -7.14 3.09 14.08
CA SER A 157 -6.08 2.20 13.65
C SER A 157 -6.60 0.77 13.54
N PHE A 158 -5.89 -0.11 12.84
CA PHE A 158 -6.41 -1.47 12.63
C PHE A 158 -5.33 -2.53 12.49
N VAL A 159 -5.71 -3.75 12.87
CA VAL A 159 -5.05 -5.00 12.50
C VAL A 159 -5.91 -5.65 11.42
N VAL A 160 -5.31 -6.01 10.29
CA VAL A 160 -5.96 -6.74 9.22
C VAL A 160 -5.20 -8.02 8.94
N VAL A 161 -5.91 -9.13 8.85
CA VAL A 161 -5.42 -10.42 8.38
C VAL A 161 -6.06 -10.69 7.02
N ASN A 162 -5.30 -10.59 5.94
CA ASN A 162 -5.78 -10.92 4.59
C ASN A 162 -5.28 -12.29 4.15
N PHE A 163 -6.12 -13.00 3.43
CA PHE A 163 -5.80 -14.25 2.76
C PHE A 163 -5.67 -14.01 1.27
N ASN A 164 -4.61 -14.54 0.65
CA ASN A 164 -4.40 -14.50 -0.80
C ASN A 164 -4.32 -13.09 -1.41
N ASN A 165 -3.69 -12.11 -0.74
CA ASN A 165 -3.40 -10.81 -1.36
C ASN A 165 -2.26 -10.05 -0.68
N VAL A 166 -1.18 -9.77 -1.41
CA VAL A 166 -0.07 -8.94 -0.92
C VAL A 166 -0.34 -7.44 -1.04
N PHE A 167 -1.09 -6.99 -2.04
CA PHE A 167 -1.35 -5.56 -2.30
C PHE A 167 -2.28 -4.95 -1.25
N ALA A 168 -3.18 -5.74 -0.66
CA ALA A 168 -4.06 -5.31 0.43
C ALA A 168 -3.35 -5.11 1.78
N SER A 169 -2.05 -5.42 1.86
CA SER A 169 -1.25 -5.32 3.09
C SER A 169 -0.48 -4.01 3.25
N ALA A 170 -0.55 -3.09 2.28
CA ALA A 170 0.30 -1.90 2.17
C ALA A 170 1.82 -2.20 2.03
N LEU A 171 2.18 -3.47 1.82
CA LEU A 171 3.57 -3.88 1.54
C LEU A 171 4.07 -3.28 0.22
N CYS A 172 3.17 -3.13 -0.76
CA CYS A 172 3.46 -2.49 -2.03
C CYS A 172 3.37 -0.97 -1.88
N THR A 173 4.47 -0.25 -2.07
CA THR A 173 4.56 1.22 -1.90
C THR A 173 4.00 1.99 -3.08
N ASN A 174 3.96 1.35 -4.25
CA ASN A 174 3.29 1.86 -5.44
C ASN A 174 2.10 0.96 -5.79
N VAL A 175 0.98 1.58 -6.15
CA VAL A 175 -0.25 0.91 -6.58
C VAL A 175 -0.16 0.46 -8.05
N GLY A 176 0.86 0.91 -8.79
CA GLY A 176 1.15 0.51 -10.17
C GLY A 176 1.87 -0.84 -10.27
N VAL A 177 1.41 -1.69 -11.18
CA VAL A 177 2.15 -2.88 -11.64
C VAL A 177 2.76 -2.55 -13.00
N PHE A 178 4.09 -2.45 -13.02
CA PHE A 178 4.88 -2.30 -14.23
C PHE A 178 5.12 -3.67 -14.87
N THR A 179 5.61 -3.68 -16.11
CA THR A 179 6.04 -4.92 -16.76
C THR A 179 7.53 -4.86 -17.00
N VAL A 180 8.28 -5.82 -16.46
CA VAL A 180 9.72 -6.00 -16.73
C VAL A 180 9.93 -7.35 -17.39
N ASN A 181 10.32 -7.34 -18.67
CA ASN A 181 10.49 -8.53 -19.50
C ASN A 181 9.28 -9.48 -19.47
N GLY A 182 8.08 -8.92 -19.58
CA GLY A 182 6.82 -9.68 -19.55
C GLY A 182 6.36 -10.13 -18.16
N LYS A 183 7.13 -9.82 -17.10
CA LYS A 183 6.75 -10.11 -15.72
C LYS A 183 6.14 -8.88 -15.05
N PRO A 184 4.99 -9.02 -14.38
CA PRO A 184 4.47 -8.02 -13.45
C PRO A 184 5.52 -7.67 -12.39
N ALA A 185 5.86 -6.39 -12.27
CA ALA A 185 6.84 -5.87 -11.34
C ALA A 185 6.26 -4.69 -10.55
N PHE A 186 6.61 -4.59 -9.27
CA PHE A 186 6.11 -3.57 -8.36
C PHE A 186 7.12 -3.34 -7.23
N GLU A 187 6.96 -2.21 -6.56
CA GLU A 187 7.82 -1.80 -5.46
C GLU A 187 7.25 -2.31 -4.14
N ILE A 188 8.10 -2.94 -3.32
CA ILE A 188 7.76 -3.36 -1.96
C ILE A 188 8.81 -2.88 -0.96
N TYR A 189 8.45 -2.82 0.31
CA TYR A 189 9.45 -2.67 1.37
C TYR A 189 10.42 -3.85 1.42
N GLU A 190 11.69 -3.57 1.75
CA GLU A 190 12.69 -4.60 1.99
C GLU A 190 12.31 -5.45 3.21
N LYS A 191 12.57 -6.75 3.08
CA LYS A 191 12.30 -7.70 4.15
C LYS A 191 13.33 -7.51 5.27
N SER A 192 12.84 -7.33 6.50
CA SER A 192 13.71 -7.16 7.68
C SER A 192 14.36 -8.48 8.12
N ARG A 193 13.57 -9.57 8.17
CA ARG A 193 14.04 -10.92 8.51
C ARG A 193 13.04 -12.00 8.10
N THR A 194 13.48 -13.25 8.16
CA THR A 194 12.65 -14.45 7.96
C THR A 194 12.83 -15.39 9.14
N GLU A 195 11.73 -15.95 9.64
CA GLU A 195 11.71 -17.01 10.65
C GLU A 195 10.90 -18.19 10.09
N GLY A 196 11.61 -19.20 9.55
CA GLY A 196 10.97 -20.31 8.83
C GLY A 196 10.15 -19.82 7.63
N ARG A 197 8.83 -20.04 7.66
CA ARG A 197 7.89 -19.62 6.61
C ARG A 197 7.24 -18.26 6.88
N ILE A 198 7.75 -17.51 7.85
CA ILE A 198 7.24 -16.18 8.21
C ILE A 198 8.25 -15.12 7.80
N ASP A 199 7.82 -14.18 6.96
CA ASP A 199 8.61 -13.02 6.53
C ASP A 199 8.12 -11.77 7.26
N PHE A 200 9.06 -10.97 7.79
CA PHE A 200 8.77 -9.76 8.54
C PHE A 200 9.24 -8.51 7.80
N TYR A 201 8.37 -7.52 7.73
CA TYR A 201 8.67 -6.19 7.18
C TYR A 201 8.39 -5.17 8.29
N ASP A 202 9.46 -4.61 8.87
CA ASP A 202 9.38 -3.58 9.91
C ASP A 202 9.41 -2.23 9.21
N LEU A 203 8.28 -1.52 9.24
CA LEU A 203 8.11 -0.29 8.47
C LEU A 203 8.41 0.96 9.30
N ARG A 204 8.88 0.80 10.55
CA ARG A 204 9.13 1.93 11.43
C ARG A 204 10.45 2.62 11.08
N ALA A 205 10.38 3.93 10.87
CA ALA A 205 11.56 4.76 11.02
C ALA A 205 12.11 4.65 12.46
N LYS A 206 13.43 4.59 12.59
CA LYS A 206 14.11 4.64 13.89
C LYS A 206 14.96 5.89 13.94
N TYR A 207 14.74 6.73 14.95
CA TYR A 207 15.63 7.86 15.26
C TYR A 207 16.36 7.54 16.56
N ASP A 208 17.70 7.53 16.55
CA ASP A 208 18.53 7.14 17.70
C ASP A 208 18.06 5.85 18.40
N ASN A 209 17.75 4.80 17.62
CA ASN A 209 17.20 3.53 18.08
C ASN A 209 15.81 3.59 18.74
N HIS A 210 15.16 4.74 18.79
CA HIS A 210 13.77 4.88 19.20
C HIS A 210 12.82 4.73 17.99
N PRO A 211 11.79 3.89 18.07
CA PRO A 211 10.80 3.77 17.00
C PRO A 211 10.02 5.09 16.86
N LEU A 212 10.04 5.67 15.65
CA LEU A 212 9.26 6.85 15.30
C LEU A 212 7.81 6.46 14.98
N TYR A 213 6.91 7.43 15.20
CA TYR A 213 5.48 7.31 14.96
C TYR A 213 5.14 7.47 13.47
N THR A 214 5.23 6.40 12.68
CA THR A 214 4.93 6.44 11.24
C THR A 214 3.52 5.92 10.92
N SER A 215 3.06 6.14 9.69
CA SER A 215 1.73 5.73 9.22
C SER A 215 1.55 4.20 9.16
N TYR A 216 2.64 3.43 9.17
CA TYR A 216 2.64 1.97 9.01
C TYR A 216 3.54 1.31 10.06
N ALA A 217 3.02 0.34 10.82
CA ALA A 217 3.80 -0.27 11.90
C ALA A 217 4.56 -1.50 11.41
N GLU A 218 3.83 -2.57 11.05
CA GLU A 218 4.41 -3.87 10.77
C GLU A 218 3.57 -4.65 9.77
N ILE A 219 4.26 -5.36 8.87
CA ILE A 219 3.65 -6.32 7.97
C ILE A 219 4.33 -7.67 8.19
N VAL A 220 3.51 -8.70 8.38
CA VAL A 220 3.96 -10.09 8.52
C VAL A 220 3.33 -10.93 7.43
N LEU A 221 4.14 -11.72 6.74
CA LEU A 221 3.71 -12.58 5.64
C LEU A 221 3.95 -14.04 6.00
N PHE A 222 2.91 -14.86 5.92
CA PHE A 222 2.97 -16.31 6.18
C PHE A 222 2.92 -17.07 4.88
N ARG A 223 3.98 -17.84 4.62
CA ARG A 223 4.14 -18.65 3.42
C ARG A 223 3.57 -20.05 3.62
N ASN A 224 2.91 -20.58 2.59
CA ASN A 224 2.44 -21.97 2.56
C ASN A 224 3.53 -22.96 2.11
N SER A 225 4.68 -22.47 1.65
CA SER A 225 5.80 -23.25 1.15
C SER A 225 7.14 -22.56 1.44
N ASP A 226 8.25 -23.28 1.23
CA ASP A 226 9.59 -22.72 1.41
C ASP A 226 10.03 -21.86 0.22
N GLN A 227 9.25 -21.84 -0.86
CA GLN A 227 9.47 -20.95 -2.00
C GLN A 227 9.27 -19.49 -1.60
N PRO A 228 10.07 -18.54 -2.14
CA PRO A 228 9.84 -17.13 -1.89
C PRO A 228 8.58 -16.66 -2.62
N VAL A 229 7.82 -15.75 -2.00
CA VAL A 229 6.67 -15.09 -2.65
C VAL A 229 7.14 -14.10 -3.71
N PHE A 230 8.25 -13.42 -3.46
CA PHE A 230 8.79 -12.37 -4.31
C PHE A 230 10.14 -12.79 -4.91
N ILE A 231 10.33 -12.48 -6.19
CA ILE A 231 11.61 -12.61 -6.90
C ILE A 231 12.10 -11.19 -7.20
N PRO A 232 13.24 -10.77 -6.65
CA PRO A 232 13.81 -9.46 -6.96
C PRO A 232 14.10 -9.30 -8.45
N ILE A 233 13.77 -8.14 -9.00
CA ILE A 233 14.14 -7.78 -10.36
C ILE A 233 15.57 -7.26 -10.34
N THR A 234 16.43 -7.88 -11.15
CA THR A 234 17.82 -7.43 -11.26
C THR A 234 17.92 -6.13 -12.05
N ARG A 235 18.95 -5.32 -11.77
CA ARG A 235 19.29 -4.15 -12.60
C ARG A 235 19.44 -4.51 -14.07
N LYS A 236 20.01 -5.68 -14.38
CA LYS A 236 20.11 -6.19 -15.75
C LYS A 236 18.75 -6.34 -16.43
N GLU A 237 17.82 -7.04 -15.79
CA GLU A 237 16.47 -7.24 -16.32
C GLU A 237 15.77 -5.89 -16.54
N TYR A 238 15.92 -4.97 -15.59
CA TYR A 238 15.31 -3.66 -15.68
C TYR A 238 15.90 -2.80 -16.80
N LEU A 239 17.23 -2.71 -16.91
CA LEU A 239 17.89 -1.98 -18.00
C LEU A 239 17.51 -2.53 -19.38
N GLN A 240 17.37 -3.85 -19.52
CA GLN A 240 16.88 -4.48 -20.75
C GLN A 240 15.43 -4.10 -21.06
N GLN A 241 14.57 -3.96 -20.04
CA GLN A 241 13.22 -3.44 -20.24
C GLN A 241 13.24 -1.96 -20.61
N MET A 242 14.09 -1.14 -19.97
CA MET A 242 14.21 0.28 -20.27
C MET A 242 14.58 0.53 -21.75
N LEU A 243 15.43 -0.31 -22.36
CA LEU A 243 15.69 -0.22 -23.81
C LEU A 243 14.41 -0.38 -24.65
N LYS A 244 13.54 -1.34 -24.30
CA LYS A 244 12.26 -1.54 -24.99
C LYS A 244 11.30 -0.39 -24.75
N ASP A 245 11.31 0.17 -23.54
CA ASP A 245 10.45 1.29 -23.16
C ASP A 245 10.86 2.57 -23.90
N VAL A 246 12.16 2.80 -24.09
CA VAL A 246 12.72 3.88 -24.91
C VAL A 246 12.25 3.78 -26.37
N GLU A 247 12.34 2.59 -26.98
CA GLU A 247 11.85 2.35 -28.34
C GLU A 247 10.33 2.59 -28.45
N THR A 248 9.57 2.10 -27.47
CA THR A 248 8.12 2.31 -27.41
C THR A 248 7.77 3.79 -27.26
N TYR A 249 8.50 4.52 -26.41
CA TYR A 249 8.34 5.97 -26.25
C TYR A 249 8.67 6.72 -27.54
N GLN A 250 9.76 6.37 -28.24
CA GLN A 250 10.12 6.96 -29.53
C GLN A 250 8.97 6.84 -30.54
N SER A 251 8.40 5.63 -30.69
CA SER A 251 7.29 5.40 -31.61
C SER A 251 6.07 6.25 -31.23
N LYS A 252 5.67 6.22 -29.95
CA LYS A 252 4.50 6.95 -29.45
C LYS A 252 4.65 8.46 -29.60
N GLU A 253 5.82 9.02 -29.29
CA GLU A 253 6.09 10.44 -29.38
C GLU A 253 6.11 10.91 -30.84
N LYS A 254 6.75 10.15 -31.74
CA LYS A 254 6.72 10.44 -33.18
C LYS A 254 5.31 10.40 -33.74
N ASP A 255 4.53 9.39 -33.40
CA ASP A 255 3.14 9.27 -33.82
C ASP A 255 2.29 10.42 -33.28
N PHE A 256 2.50 10.81 -32.02
CA PHE A 256 1.84 11.97 -31.43
C PHE A 256 2.17 13.26 -32.19
N LYS A 257 3.45 13.53 -32.48
CA LYS A 257 3.87 14.71 -33.26
C LYS A 257 3.29 14.72 -34.66
N ASN A 258 3.31 13.58 -35.35
CA ASN A 258 2.73 13.44 -36.68
C ASN A 258 1.22 13.66 -36.69
N ARG A 259 0.49 13.09 -35.72
CA ARG A 259 -0.97 13.31 -35.58
C ARG A 259 -1.27 14.76 -35.26
N PHE A 260 -0.59 15.32 -34.26
CA PHE A 260 -0.75 16.71 -33.88
C PHE A 260 -0.56 17.64 -35.09
N TYR A 261 0.49 17.44 -35.88
CA TYR A 261 0.73 18.22 -37.09
C TYR A 261 -0.39 18.08 -38.14
N LYS A 262 -0.84 16.84 -38.41
CA LYS A 262 -1.96 16.59 -39.34
C LYS A 262 -3.26 17.24 -38.86
N ASP A 263 -3.54 17.16 -37.57
CA ASP A 263 -4.73 17.74 -36.97
C ASP A 263 -4.69 19.27 -37.03
N GLN A 264 -3.53 19.90 -36.84
CA GLN A 264 -3.36 21.34 -37.03
C GLN A 264 -3.71 21.78 -38.46
N ILE A 265 -3.23 21.04 -39.48
CA ILE A 265 -3.56 21.34 -40.90
C ILE A 265 -5.07 21.21 -41.13
N LYS A 266 -5.66 20.10 -40.68
CA LYS A 266 -7.10 19.84 -40.85
C LYS A 266 -7.95 20.93 -40.17
N ASN A 267 -7.65 21.23 -38.91
CA ASN A 267 -8.37 22.24 -38.13
C ASN A 267 -8.24 23.63 -38.76
N PHE A 268 -7.08 23.98 -39.30
CA PHE A 268 -6.88 25.24 -39.99
C PHE A 268 -7.68 25.32 -41.30
N ASP A 269 -7.76 24.24 -42.09
CA ASP A 269 -8.60 24.25 -43.29
C ASP A 269 -10.09 24.34 -42.96
N GLU A 270 -10.54 23.72 -41.86
CA GLU A 270 -11.90 23.89 -41.33
C GLU A 270 -12.14 25.32 -40.85
N GLU A 271 -11.18 25.94 -40.16
CA GLU A 271 -11.23 27.36 -39.75
C GLU A 271 -11.36 28.28 -40.97
N ILE A 272 -10.56 28.07 -42.02
CA ILE A 272 -10.63 28.88 -43.24
C ILE A 272 -11.97 28.71 -43.96
N LYS A 273 -12.54 27.49 -44.01
CA LYS A 273 -13.89 27.26 -44.56
C LYS A 273 -14.97 28.00 -43.77
N ALA A 274 -14.87 27.99 -42.43
CA ALA A 274 -15.79 28.72 -41.56
C ALA A 274 -15.62 30.24 -41.73
N TYR A 275 -14.37 30.72 -41.81
CA TYR A 275 -14.05 32.14 -42.04
C TYR A 275 -14.64 32.66 -43.35
N LYS A 276 -14.54 31.87 -44.44
CA LYS A 276 -15.16 32.20 -45.74
C LYS A 276 -16.68 32.32 -45.68
N THR A 277 -17.32 31.40 -44.97
CA THR A 277 -18.78 31.27 -44.96
C THR A 277 -19.44 32.25 -44.00
N ASN A 278 -18.80 32.51 -42.85
CA ASN A 278 -19.46 33.14 -41.70
C ASN A 278 -18.94 34.54 -41.36
N ASP A 279 -17.76 34.95 -41.84
CA ASP A 279 -17.17 36.26 -41.51
C ASP A 279 -17.46 37.30 -42.60
N LYS A 280 -18.25 38.33 -42.25
CA LYS A 280 -18.64 39.43 -43.15
C LYS A 280 -17.45 40.31 -43.59
N SER A 281 -16.30 40.21 -42.91
CA SER A 281 -15.07 40.96 -43.20
C SER A 281 -14.05 40.16 -44.01
N TYR A 282 -14.43 38.96 -44.49
CA TYR A 282 -13.61 38.10 -45.33
C TYR A 282 -13.14 38.81 -46.60
N THR A 283 -11.85 38.63 -46.91
CA THR A 283 -11.23 38.99 -48.19
C THR A 283 -10.19 37.94 -48.54
N SER A 284 -9.92 37.74 -49.84
CA SER A 284 -8.88 36.83 -50.32
C SER A 284 -7.49 37.21 -49.80
N GLU A 285 -7.22 38.51 -49.63
CA GLU A 285 -5.95 39.00 -49.09
C GLU A 285 -5.74 38.61 -47.61
N LYS A 286 -6.79 38.71 -46.78
CA LYS A 286 -6.74 38.26 -45.37
C LYS A 286 -6.57 36.75 -45.26
N GLU A 287 -7.23 35.95 -46.12
CA GLU A 287 -7.00 34.51 -46.18
C GLU A 287 -5.55 34.20 -46.54
N ALA A 288 -5.02 34.81 -47.61
CA ALA A 288 -3.65 34.58 -48.06
C ALA A 288 -2.63 34.88 -46.95
N LYS A 289 -2.86 35.96 -46.18
CA LYS A 289 -2.04 36.31 -45.02
C LYS A 289 -2.12 35.26 -43.90
N ARG A 290 -3.32 34.77 -43.56
CA ARG A 290 -3.50 33.70 -42.55
C ARG A 290 -2.84 32.39 -42.99
N ARG A 291 -3.03 31.98 -44.25
CA ARG A 291 -2.39 30.77 -44.81
C ARG A 291 -0.86 30.88 -44.80
N LYS A 292 -0.32 32.07 -45.10
CA LYS A 292 1.12 32.32 -45.01
C LYS A 292 1.64 32.12 -43.58
N TRP A 293 1.02 32.75 -42.59
CA TRP A 293 1.41 32.58 -41.19
C TRP A 293 1.30 31.13 -40.71
N PHE A 294 0.20 30.45 -41.05
CA PHE A 294 0.03 29.05 -40.70
C PHE A 294 1.12 28.17 -41.31
N ASN A 295 1.47 28.38 -42.59
CA ASN A 295 2.53 27.64 -43.27
C ASN A 295 3.92 27.93 -42.71
N GLU A 296 4.18 29.15 -42.24
CA GLU A 296 5.43 29.52 -41.55
C GLU A 296 5.54 28.79 -40.19
N ASP A 297 4.42 28.71 -39.44
CA ASP A 297 4.39 28.06 -38.13
C ASP A 297 4.30 26.52 -38.17
N ASN A 298 3.70 25.99 -39.24
CA ASN A 298 3.46 24.56 -39.51
C ASN A 298 4.20 24.10 -40.78
N ASN A 299 5.44 24.56 -40.96
CA ASN A 299 6.31 24.10 -42.03
C ASN A 299 6.75 22.63 -41.78
N PRO A 300 6.71 21.73 -42.80
CA PRO A 300 7.26 20.39 -42.72
C PRO A 300 8.69 20.30 -42.17
N GLU A 301 9.54 21.31 -42.40
CA GLU A 301 10.91 21.35 -41.86
C GLU A 301 10.93 21.42 -40.32
N LYS A 302 9.95 22.09 -39.70
CA LYS A 302 9.83 22.16 -38.23
C LYS A 302 9.45 20.80 -37.66
N LEU A 303 8.51 20.10 -38.29
CA LEU A 303 8.19 18.72 -37.92
C LEU A 303 9.41 17.81 -38.10
N ALA A 304 10.12 17.90 -39.24
CA ALA A 304 11.33 17.12 -39.47
C ALA A 304 12.40 17.38 -38.40
N LYS A 305 12.58 18.65 -37.99
CA LYS A 305 13.50 19.03 -36.92
C LYS A 305 13.09 18.46 -35.56
N ASP A 306 11.80 18.50 -35.23
CA ASP A 306 11.29 17.92 -33.97
C ASP A 306 11.47 16.40 -33.95
N LEU A 307 11.18 15.72 -35.07
CA LEU A 307 11.40 14.28 -35.21
C LEU A 307 12.89 13.91 -35.11
N ALA A 308 13.77 14.70 -35.74
CA ALA A 308 15.22 14.50 -35.65
C ALA A 308 15.76 14.72 -34.22
N LYS A 309 15.19 15.68 -33.48
CA LYS A 309 15.52 15.90 -32.07
C LYS A 309 15.13 14.71 -31.21
N ILE A 310 13.93 14.17 -31.42
CA ILE A 310 13.48 12.93 -30.75
C ILE A 310 14.47 11.81 -31.04
N ASP A 311 14.88 11.62 -32.31
CA ASP A 311 15.86 10.58 -32.66
C ASP A 311 17.21 10.75 -31.99
N ALA A 312 17.71 11.99 -31.90
CA ALA A 312 18.96 12.28 -31.21
C ALA A 312 18.87 11.99 -29.70
N ASP A 313 17.79 12.43 -29.04
CA ASP A 313 17.56 12.20 -27.61
C ASP A 313 17.43 10.70 -27.30
N ILE A 314 16.71 9.96 -28.14
CA ILE A 314 16.52 8.51 -28.00
C ILE A 314 17.82 7.75 -28.22
N LYS A 315 18.62 8.14 -29.22
CA LYS A 315 19.94 7.55 -29.45
C LYS A 315 20.84 7.74 -28.22
N ALA A 316 20.89 8.96 -27.67
CA ALA A 316 21.67 9.26 -26.49
C ALA A 316 21.16 8.49 -25.25
N ALA A 317 19.83 8.38 -25.08
CA ALA A 317 19.21 7.56 -24.04
C ALA A 317 19.62 6.07 -24.12
N ASN A 318 19.55 5.49 -25.32
CA ASN A 318 19.97 4.11 -25.58
C ASN A 318 21.46 3.89 -25.32
N GLU A 319 22.30 4.84 -25.68
CA GLU A 319 23.74 4.80 -25.41
C GLU A 319 24.02 4.77 -23.89
N ILE A 320 23.35 5.62 -23.11
CA ILE A 320 23.48 5.63 -21.64
C ILE A 320 23.08 4.27 -21.06
N ILE A 321 21.90 3.74 -21.40
CA ILE A 321 21.43 2.45 -20.86
C ILE A 321 22.39 1.32 -21.26
N THR A 322 22.88 1.34 -22.51
CA THR A 322 23.85 0.36 -23.00
C THR A 322 25.19 0.44 -22.26
N GLN A 323 25.65 1.64 -21.87
CA GLN A 323 26.84 1.79 -21.02
C GLN A 323 26.64 1.18 -19.63
N TYR A 324 25.46 1.37 -19.02
CA TYR A 324 25.15 0.75 -17.74
C TYR A 324 25.02 -0.78 -17.84
N LEU A 325 24.53 -1.32 -18.97
CA LEU A 325 24.53 -2.76 -19.24
C LEU A 325 25.93 -3.38 -19.36
N LYS A 326 26.99 -2.58 -19.51
CA LYS A 326 28.39 -3.03 -19.52
C LYS A 326 29.03 -3.04 -18.12
N LYS A 327 28.31 -2.65 -17.06
CA LYS A 327 28.81 -2.73 -15.69
C LYS A 327 29.11 -4.19 -15.30
N PRO A 328 29.95 -4.43 -14.27
CA PRO A 328 30.27 -5.77 -13.81
C PRO A 328 29.02 -6.59 -13.46
N GLN A 329 29.06 -7.90 -13.69
CA GLN A 329 27.94 -8.80 -13.43
C GLN A 329 27.42 -8.69 -11.99
N GLU A 330 28.31 -8.45 -11.02
CA GLU A 330 27.95 -8.20 -9.63
C GLU A 330 27.02 -6.99 -9.49
N TRP A 331 27.35 -5.86 -10.12
CA TRP A 331 26.50 -4.66 -10.10
C TRP A 331 25.17 -4.93 -10.80
N LEU A 332 25.19 -5.63 -11.95
CA LEU A 332 24.01 -5.97 -12.74
C LEU A 332 23.06 -6.94 -12.03
N SER A 333 23.57 -7.77 -11.12
CA SER A 333 22.77 -8.71 -10.32
C SER A 333 22.13 -8.09 -9.07
N ARG A 334 22.47 -6.85 -8.72
CA ARG A 334 21.89 -6.17 -7.55
C ARG A 334 20.43 -5.79 -7.81
N ASN A 335 19.70 -5.65 -6.71
CA ASN A 335 18.36 -5.06 -6.69
C ASN A 335 18.47 -3.52 -6.81
N PHE A 336 17.31 -2.89 -6.93
CA PHE A 336 17.15 -1.43 -6.92
C PHE A 336 15.79 -1.10 -6.31
N ASP A 337 15.63 0.14 -5.88
CA ASP A 337 14.57 0.61 -4.99
C ASP A 337 13.43 1.33 -5.72
N HIS A 338 13.71 2.02 -6.82
CA HIS A 338 12.69 2.80 -7.53
C HIS A 338 12.71 2.64 -9.04
N PHE A 339 11.52 2.64 -9.66
CA PHE A 339 11.39 2.77 -11.11
C PHE A 339 11.81 4.16 -11.58
N TYR A 340 12.18 4.26 -12.86
CA TYR A 340 12.41 5.53 -13.55
C TYR A 340 11.17 6.44 -13.41
N PRO A 341 11.30 7.62 -12.77
CA PRO A 341 10.13 8.41 -12.36
C PRO A 341 9.66 9.39 -13.44
N PHE A 342 10.44 9.62 -14.50
CA PHE A 342 10.12 10.63 -15.49
C PHE A 342 9.22 10.06 -16.59
N SER A 343 8.30 10.90 -17.09
CA SER A 343 7.40 10.56 -18.19
C SER A 343 8.07 10.51 -19.57
N THR A 344 9.34 10.94 -19.67
CA THR A 344 10.09 11.02 -20.93
C THR A 344 11.47 10.39 -20.79
N TYR A 345 11.91 9.70 -21.84
CA TYR A 345 13.21 9.04 -21.90
C TYR A 345 14.26 9.95 -22.54
N THR A 346 14.60 11.04 -21.87
CA THR A 346 15.70 11.91 -22.31
C THR A 346 17.03 11.45 -21.74
N ALA A 347 18.13 11.73 -22.43
CA ALA A 347 19.47 11.43 -21.95
C ALA A 347 19.76 12.06 -20.58
N ASN A 348 19.32 13.30 -20.37
CA ASN A 348 19.49 13.99 -19.09
C ASN A 348 18.68 13.31 -17.97
N GLY A 349 17.42 12.95 -18.22
CA GLY A 349 16.58 12.25 -17.24
C GLY A 349 17.17 10.91 -16.81
N LEU A 350 17.66 10.12 -17.77
CA LEU A 350 18.34 8.85 -17.49
C LEU A 350 19.63 9.03 -16.70
N THR A 351 20.43 10.03 -17.05
CA THR A 351 21.66 10.34 -16.31
C THR A 351 21.35 10.71 -14.86
N GLN A 352 20.35 11.56 -14.62
CA GLN A 352 19.92 11.93 -13.28
C GLN A 352 19.43 10.71 -12.48
N TYR A 353 18.60 9.88 -13.10
CA TYR A 353 18.11 8.66 -12.48
C TYR A 353 19.25 7.71 -12.09
N PHE A 354 20.18 7.42 -13.00
CA PHE A 354 21.27 6.49 -12.69
C PHE A 354 22.30 7.05 -11.71
N ASN A 355 22.47 8.37 -11.63
CA ASN A 355 23.28 9.00 -10.58
C ASN A 355 22.64 8.85 -9.19
N GLY A 356 21.31 8.76 -9.13
CA GLY A 356 20.56 8.53 -7.89
C GLY A 356 20.36 7.07 -7.53
N LEU A 357 20.55 6.11 -8.45
CA LEU A 357 20.19 4.70 -8.27
C LEU A 357 20.90 4.00 -7.10
N ASP A 358 22.10 4.46 -6.73
CA ASP A 358 22.88 3.93 -5.61
C ASP A 358 22.84 4.87 -4.38
N VAL A 359 22.14 6.00 -4.46
CA VAL A 359 22.07 7.02 -3.41
C VAL A 359 20.80 6.83 -2.59
N PHE A 360 20.94 6.19 -1.43
CA PHE A 360 19.85 6.10 -0.47
C PHE A 360 19.78 7.40 0.36
N THR A 361 18.79 8.25 0.07
CA THR A 361 18.43 9.35 0.97
C THR A 361 17.47 8.83 2.03
N GLU A 362 17.94 8.72 3.27
CA GLU A 362 17.09 8.47 4.44
C GLU A 362 16.02 9.56 4.51
N SER A 363 14.75 9.20 4.29
CA SER A 363 13.66 10.10 4.65
C SER A 363 13.51 10.13 6.17
N SER A 364 13.15 11.28 6.74
CA SER A 364 12.94 11.40 8.19
C SER A 364 11.73 10.61 8.69
N GLU A 365 10.82 10.22 7.78
CA GLU A 365 9.55 9.57 8.11
C GLU A 365 9.59 8.05 7.91
N ASP A 366 10.36 7.54 6.95
CA ASP A 366 10.50 6.10 6.67
C ASP A 366 11.97 5.77 6.35
N LYS A 367 12.62 5.01 7.25
CA LYS A 367 13.99 4.49 7.05
C LYS A 367 14.04 3.14 6.34
N THR A 368 12.88 2.62 5.95
CA THR A 368 12.77 1.30 5.35
C THR A 368 13.02 1.42 3.85
N ARG A 369 14.09 0.76 3.39
CA ARG A 369 14.37 0.65 1.96
C ARG A 369 13.25 -0.08 1.24
N THR A 370 13.12 0.21 -0.04
CA THR A 370 12.24 -0.52 -0.93
C THR A 370 13.06 -1.30 -1.94
N GLN A 371 12.41 -2.25 -2.60
CA GLN A 371 13.00 -3.03 -3.68
C GLN A 371 11.94 -3.32 -4.73
N ILE A 372 12.38 -3.36 -5.99
CA ILE A 372 11.53 -3.79 -7.10
C ILE A 372 11.54 -5.32 -7.20
N VAL A 373 10.34 -5.90 -7.19
CA VAL A 373 10.14 -7.35 -7.23
C VAL A 373 9.06 -7.75 -8.23
N SER A 374 9.06 -9.02 -8.59
CA SER A 374 7.93 -9.73 -9.21
C SER A 374 7.37 -10.78 -8.25
N LEU A 375 6.14 -11.23 -8.49
CA LEU A 375 5.64 -12.43 -7.80
C LEU A 375 6.28 -13.68 -8.40
N ASN A 376 6.61 -14.64 -7.54
CA ASN A 376 7.07 -15.95 -7.97
C ASN A 376 5.92 -16.73 -8.62
N PRO A 377 5.96 -17.00 -9.94
CA PRO A 377 4.88 -17.70 -10.62
C PRO A 377 4.74 -19.16 -10.17
N ALA A 378 5.79 -19.75 -9.59
CA ALA A 378 5.74 -21.11 -9.04
C ALA A 378 5.11 -21.17 -7.64
N TYR A 379 4.93 -20.02 -6.97
CA TYR A 379 4.36 -19.96 -5.63
C TYR A 379 2.83 -20.02 -5.65
N PHE A 380 2.20 -19.26 -6.57
CA PHE A 380 0.74 -19.14 -6.65
C PHE A 380 0.15 -20.12 -7.66
N ASN A 381 -0.83 -20.89 -7.22
CA ASN A 381 -1.67 -21.74 -8.07
C ASN A 381 -3.02 -21.07 -8.31
N ASN A 382 -3.19 -20.51 -9.50
CA ASN A 382 -4.43 -19.84 -9.92
C ASN A 382 -5.60 -20.78 -10.21
N LYS A 383 -5.39 -22.10 -10.16
CA LYS A 383 -6.45 -23.11 -10.29
C LYS A 383 -7.11 -23.44 -8.95
N LEU A 384 -6.51 -23.06 -7.83
CA LEU A 384 -7.11 -23.22 -6.52
C LEU A 384 -8.23 -22.19 -6.33
N SER A 385 -9.28 -22.60 -5.63
CA SER A 385 -10.36 -21.70 -5.28
C SER A 385 -9.91 -20.66 -4.25
N ASN A 386 -10.49 -19.46 -4.29
CA ASN A 386 -10.07 -18.34 -3.45
C ASN A 386 -10.16 -18.62 -1.94
N ASP A 387 -11.01 -19.57 -1.52
CA ASP A 387 -11.14 -19.98 -0.12
C ASP A 387 -9.93 -20.74 0.42
N VAL A 388 -9.07 -21.31 -0.44
CA VAL A 388 -7.86 -22.02 -0.05
C VAL A 388 -6.71 -21.02 0.18
N PRO A 389 -6.23 -20.81 1.42
CA PRO A 389 -5.12 -19.91 1.69
C PRO A 389 -3.81 -20.43 1.11
N GLN A 390 -3.20 -19.63 0.24
CA GLN A 390 -1.84 -19.82 -0.28
C GLN A 390 -0.86 -18.85 0.40
N LEU A 391 -1.40 -17.78 0.99
CA LEU A 391 -0.67 -16.72 1.67
C LEU A 391 -1.56 -16.08 2.73
N ILE A 392 -0.98 -15.70 3.87
CA ILE A 392 -1.60 -14.78 4.81
C ILE A 392 -0.72 -13.54 4.96
N THR A 393 -1.32 -12.36 4.97
CA THR A 393 -0.66 -11.12 5.36
C THR A 393 -1.33 -10.53 6.59
N VAL A 394 -0.56 -10.19 7.60
CA VAL A 394 -0.99 -9.39 8.75
C VAL A 394 -0.44 -7.99 8.57
N HIS A 395 -1.30 -6.98 8.68
CA HIS A 395 -0.93 -5.57 8.54
C HIS A 395 -1.47 -4.76 9.71
N LEU A 396 -0.58 -4.00 10.36
CA LEU A 396 -0.90 -3.02 11.39
C LEU A 396 -0.84 -1.60 10.79
N ALA A 397 -2.01 -0.99 10.57
CA ALA A 397 -2.10 0.34 9.99
C ALA A 397 -2.27 1.43 11.05
N LYS A 398 -1.79 2.64 10.73
CA LYS A 398 -1.75 3.80 11.61
C LYS A 398 -0.95 3.50 12.89
N GLY A 399 0.30 3.11 12.69
CA GLY A 399 1.25 2.75 13.76
C GLY A 399 1.51 3.85 14.79
N ARG A 400 1.23 5.11 14.43
CA ARG A 400 1.42 6.28 15.29
C ARG A 400 0.64 6.29 16.61
N TYR A 401 -0.37 5.44 16.78
CA TYR A 401 -1.12 5.40 18.03
C TYR A 401 -0.40 4.53 19.08
N PRO A 402 -0.25 4.98 20.35
CA PRO A 402 0.46 4.22 21.39
C PRO A 402 -0.06 2.79 21.58
N HIS A 403 -1.35 2.57 21.40
CA HIS A 403 -1.94 1.24 21.52
C HIS A 403 -1.52 0.31 20.36
N MET A 404 -1.22 0.82 19.17
CA MET A 404 -0.70 -0.01 18.06
C MET A 404 0.74 -0.46 18.28
N LEU A 405 1.55 0.32 18.98
CA LEU A 405 2.88 -0.12 19.41
C LEU A 405 2.77 -1.32 20.35
N LYS A 406 1.82 -1.29 21.31
CA LYS A 406 1.53 -2.44 22.17
C LYS A 406 1.14 -3.67 21.35
N VAL A 407 0.29 -3.51 20.33
CA VAL A 407 -0.08 -4.63 19.44
C VAL A 407 1.13 -5.18 18.69
N ALA A 408 1.98 -4.30 18.15
CA ALA A 408 3.21 -4.69 17.45
C ALA A 408 4.15 -5.52 18.34
N ASP A 409 4.29 -5.13 19.61
CA ASP A 409 5.10 -5.89 20.57
C ASP A 409 4.47 -7.25 20.91
N LEU A 410 3.13 -7.31 21.03
CA LEU A 410 2.42 -8.56 21.30
C LEU A 410 2.55 -9.58 20.16
N ILE A 411 2.47 -9.16 18.90
CA ILE A 411 2.57 -10.08 17.75
C ILE A 411 3.99 -10.66 17.57
N LYS A 412 5.00 -10.05 18.20
CA LYS A 412 6.39 -10.50 18.20
C LYS A 412 6.72 -11.47 19.32
N GLN A 413 5.80 -11.69 20.26
CA GLN A 413 6.04 -12.64 21.34
C GLN A 413 6.18 -14.07 20.78
N PRO A 414 7.01 -14.92 21.41
CA PRO A 414 7.15 -16.31 21.00
C PRO A 414 5.79 -17.01 20.86
N ALA A 415 5.62 -17.78 19.79
CA ALA A 415 4.38 -18.50 19.45
C ALA A 415 3.13 -17.64 19.22
N ALA A 416 3.20 -16.30 19.30
CA ALA A 416 2.05 -15.43 19.05
C ALA A 416 1.46 -15.66 17.65
N LEU A 417 2.30 -15.94 16.67
CA LEU A 417 1.93 -16.13 15.26
C LEU A 417 1.56 -17.58 14.89
N ALA A 418 1.78 -18.55 15.78
CA ALA A 418 1.58 -19.98 15.48
C ALA A 418 0.15 -20.33 15.02
N PRO A 419 -0.94 -19.77 15.59
CA PRO A 419 -2.29 -20.06 15.11
C PRO A 419 -2.55 -19.63 13.67
N LEU A 420 -1.89 -18.56 13.20
CA LEU A 420 -1.99 -18.12 11.80
C LEU A 420 -1.10 -18.97 10.90
N GLU A 421 0.11 -19.31 11.34
CA GLU A 421 1.02 -20.19 10.59
C GLU A 421 0.35 -21.54 10.29
N ALA A 422 -0.34 -22.13 11.28
CA ALA A 422 -1.04 -23.41 11.14
C ALA A 422 -2.14 -23.41 10.04
N ILE A 423 -2.67 -22.23 9.64
CA ILE A 423 -3.66 -22.15 8.55
C ILE A 423 -3.03 -22.49 7.20
N VAL A 424 -1.82 -22.01 6.95
CA VAL A 424 -1.09 -22.25 5.69
C VAL A 424 -0.07 -23.39 5.80
N ASN A 425 0.14 -23.90 7.01
CA ASN A 425 1.05 -24.99 7.30
C ASN A 425 0.45 -25.95 8.37
N PRO A 426 -0.58 -26.74 8.02
CA PRO A 426 -1.36 -27.52 8.99
C PRO A 426 -0.58 -28.68 9.65
N GLY A 427 0.62 -29.01 9.18
CA GLY A 427 1.47 -30.07 9.77
C GLY A 427 2.31 -29.63 10.97
N LYS A 428 2.08 -28.42 11.52
CA LYS A 428 2.93 -27.77 12.53
C LYS A 428 2.22 -27.45 13.86
N GLU A 429 1.04 -28.03 14.10
CA GLU A 429 0.26 -27.83 15.34
C GLU A 429 0.95 -28.35 16.59
#